data_AF-A0A1R3HGX8-F1
#
_entry.id   AF-A0A1R3HGX8-F1
#
_cell.length_a   1.000
_cell.length_b   1.000
_cell.length_c   1.000
_cell.angle_alpha   90.00
_cell.angle_beta   90.00
_cell.angle_gamma   90.00
#
_symmetry.space_group_name_H-M   'P 1'
#
loop_
_entity.id
_entity.type
_entity.pdbx_description
1 polymer ?
#
loop_
_entity_poly.entity_id
_entity_poly.type
_entity_poly.pdbx_seq_one_letter_code
_entity_poly.pdbx_strand_id
1 'polypeptide(L)'
;MHHFSKYLYSHLSRHFSTLPKLPHLTKIPSKYRTQAIKDARRALTDYLHGTRYVPFVYAENISKYSPYSLSGLISDIDFSSTGFTRNVLKFLRYHPINEFEFFFESIGIDYKEVRGLLPANKFFFSEDERLLDAACALCGFGFPWNRIGIKFSEACKMLKVRAKVLNQKPEILEQKLNFLCHEMGVSLDYLHIFPAFLCFNLENRIKPRYRFHRWLTETGLSTRNYSIASIVATSEKNFIARIHGIHPDAVKEWYEKYSCSKPDENS
;
A
#
# COMPACT_ATOMS: atom_id res chain seq x y z
N MET A 1 -14.84 16.78 15.06
CA MET A 1 -15.00 15.82 13.95
C MET A 1 -14.53 16.31 12.57
N HIS A 2 -14.24 17.61 12.35
CA HIS A 2 -13.79 18.12 11.03
C HIS A 2 -12.27 18.25 10.81
N HIS A 3 -11.43 18.01 11.81
CA HIS A 3 -9.98 18.24 11.70
C HIS A 3 -9.16 17.02 11.23
N PHE A 4 -9.71 15.81 11.36
CA PHE A 4 -9.08 14.54 10.96
C PHE A 4 -9.13 14.30 9.44
N SER A 5 -10.19 14.78 8.78
CA SER A 5 -10.37 14.67 7.32
C SER A 5 -9.29 15.44 6.53
N LYS A 6 -8.87 16.60 7.03
CA LYS A 6 -7.83 17.44 6.40
C LYS A 6 -6.43 16.80 6.46
N TYR A 7 -6.12 16.08 7.55
CA TYR A 7 -4.81 15.45 7.73
C TYR A 7 -4.63 14.23 6.82
N LEU A 8 -5.67 13.40 6.68
CA LEU A 8 -5.73 12.31 5.70
C LEU A 8 -5.59 12.83 4.26
N TYR A 9 -6.26 13.94 3.93
CA TYR A 9 -6.16 14.55 2.60
C TYR A 9 -4.74 15.10 2.32
N SER A 10 -4.09 15.70 3.31
CA SER A 10 -2.74 16.26 3.16
C SER A 10 -1.63 15.21 3.03
N HIS A 11 -1.76 14.05 3.69
CA HIS A 11 -0.76 12.99 3.64
C HIS A 11 -0.93 12.07 2.43
N LEU A 12 -2.17 11.86 1.98
CA LEU A 12 -2.45 11.25 0.68
C LEU A 12 -1.97 12.16 -0.46
N SER A 13 -2.15 13.48 -0.34
CA SER A 13 -1.68 14.47 -1.34
C SER A 13 -0.15 14.51 -1.51
N ARG A 14 0.62 14.21 -0.47
CA ARG A 14 2.10 14.23 -0.55
C ARG A 14 2.69 13.09 -1.40
N HIS A 15 1.99 11.96 -1.55
CA HIS A 15 2.36 10.91 -2.52
C HIS A 15 1.78 11.17 -3.93
N PHE A 16 0.93 12.17 -4.12
CA PHE A 16 0.52 12.69 -5.43
C PHE A 16 1.45 13.81 -5.95
N SER A 17 2.71 13.83 -5.52
CA SER A 17 3.68 14.82 -5.96
C SER A 17 4.22 14.45 -7.35
N THR A 18 3.55 15.03 -8.36
CA THR A 18 3.76 14.90 -9.81
C THR A 18 3.27 13.59 -10.43
N LEU A 19 1.95 13.49 -10.62
CA LEU A 19 1.42 12.67 -11.73
C LEU A 19 2.25 13.01 -12.98
N PRO A 20 2.92 12.03 -13.63
CA PRO A 20 3.60 12.29 -14.88
C PRO A 20 2.68 13.04 -15.85
N LYS A 21 3.24 13.87 -16.74
CA LYS A 21 2.39 14.42 -17.82
C LYS A 21 2.00 13.24 -18.71
N LEU A 22 0.70 13.09 -18.96
CA LEU A 22 0.22 12.10 -19.92
C LEU A 22 0.90 12.32 -21.28
N PRO A 23 1.20 11.24 -22.04
CA PRO A 23 1.68 11.34 -23.41
C PRO A 23 0.83 12.33 -24.22
N HIS A 24 1.50 13.15 -25.03
CA HIS A 24 0.80 14.17 -25.80
C HIS A 24 0.02 13.51 -26.95
N LEU A 25 -1.30 13.49 -26.85
CA LEU A 25 -2.21 12.95 -27.86
C LEU A 25 -2.33 13.92 -29.05
N THR A 26 -1.27 14.04 -29.86
CA THR A 26 -1.21 14.90 -31.06
C THR A 26 -2.18 14.44 -32.15
N LYS A 27 -2.34 13.12 -32.33
CA LYS A 27 -3.21 12.51 -33.36
C LYS A 27 -4.71 12.61 -33.05
N ILE A 28 -5.07 13.02 -31.84
CA ILE A 28 -6.47 13.06 -31.37
C ILE A 28 -6.88 14.51 -31.13
N PRO A 29 -7.85 15.05 -31.90
CA PRO A 29 -8.37 16.39 -31.69
C PRO A 29 -8.88 16.57 -30.25
N SER A 30 -8.58 17.70 -29.62
CA SER A 30 -8.89 17.98 -28.21
C SER A 30 -10.36 17.70 -27.86
N LYS A 31 -11.29 18.10 -28.74
CA LYS A 31 -12.74 17.87 -28.59
C LYS A 31 -13.15 16.40 -28.49
N TYR A 32 -12.37 15.47 -29.03
CA TYR A 32 -12.68 14.04 -29.04
C TYR A 32 -11.88 13.22 -28.04
N ARG A 33 -10.95 13.82 -27.28
CA ARG A 33 -10.05 13.07 -26.37
C ARG A 33 -10.81 12.24 -25.34
N THR A 34 -11.85 12.79 -24.72
CA THR A 34 -12.68 12.06 -23.76
C THR A 34 -13.36 10.84 -24.39
N GLN A 35 -13.86 11.00 -25.61
CA GLN A 35 -14.49 9.90 -26.36
C GLN A 35 -13.46 8.85 -26.77
N ALA A 36 -12.31 9.28 -27.30
CA ALA A 36 -11.23 8.39 -27.69
C ALA A 36 -10.71 7.55 -26.50
N ILE A 37 -10.58 8.16 -25.31
CA ILE A 37 -10.20 7.44 -24.08
C ILE A 37 -11.28 6.41 -23.70
N LYS A 38 -12.57 6.76 -23.78
CA LYS A 38 -13.67 5.81 -23.50
C LYS A 38 -13.65 4.64 -24.48
N ASP A 39 -13.48 4.91 -25.77
CA ASP A 39 -13.45 3.90 -26.81
C ASP A 39 -12.23 2.99 -26.70
N ALA A 40 -11.08 3.55 -26.35
CA ALA A 40 -9.85 2.80 -26.10
C ALA A 40 -9.94 1.92 -24.86
N ARG A 41 -10.55 2.43 -23.76
CA ARG A 41 -10.84 1.62 -22.58
C ARG A 41 -11.72 0.43 -22.92
N ARG A 42 -12.78 0.64 -23.68
CA ARG A 42 -13.66 -0.45 -24.15
C ARG A 42 -12.88 -1.48 -24.95
N ALA A 43 -12.11 -1.03 -25.94
CA ALA A 43 -11.29 -1.92 -26.76
C ALA A 43 -10.26 -2.71 -25.94
N LEU A 44 -9.63 -2.09 -24.94
CA LEU A 44 -8.69 -2.77 -24.06
C LEU A 44 -9.39 -3.80 -23.16
N THR A 45 -10.55 -3.46 -22.58
CA THR A 45 -11.36 -4.43 -21.82
C THR A 45 -11.76 -5.62 -22.68
N ASP A 46 -12.24 -5.37 -23.91
CA ASP A 46 -12.64 -6.42 -24.86
C ASP A 46 -11.45 -7.30 -25.25
N TYR A 47 -10.26 -6.73 -25.43
CA TYR A 47 -9.03 -7.48 -25.67
C TYR A 47 -8.65 -8.36 -24.47
N LEU A 48 -8.55 -7.78 -23.27
CA LEU A 48 -8.16 -8.51 -22.07
C LEU A 48 -9.16 -9.62 -21.73
N HIS A 49 -10.46 -9.34 -21.85
CA HIS A 49 -11.49 -10.31 -21.55
C HIS A 49 -11.65 -11.36 -22.65
N GLY A 50 -11.87 -10.91 -23.89
CA GLY A 50 -12.23 -11.79 -25.00
C GLY A 50 -11.04 -12.51 -25.65
N THR A 51 -9.85 -11.92 -25.61
CA THR A 51 -8.64 -12.52 -26.22
C THR A 51 -7.70 -13.11 -25.18
N ARG A 52 -7.57 -12.47 -24.00
CA ARG A 52 -6.63 -12.89 -22.96
C ARG A 52 -7.26 -13.67 -21.80
N TYR A 53 -8.56 -13.93 -21.86
CA TYR A 53 -9.33 -14.67 -20.85
C TYR A 53 -9.26 -14.10 -19.43
N VAL A 54 -8.92 -12.81 -19.28
CA VAL A 54 -8.97 -12.13 -17.99
C VAL A 54 -10.44 -11.99 -17.57
N PRO A 55 -10.82 -12.27 -16.31
CA PRO A 55 -12.20 -12.09 -15.87
C PRO A 55 -12.65 -10.62 -16.06
N PHE A 56 -13.87 -10.43 -16.57
CA PHE A 56 -14.36 -9.13 -17.04
C PHE A 56 -14.17 -8.00 -16.02
N VAL A 57 -14.47 -8.26 -14.75
CA VAL A 57 -14.34 -7.26 -13.67
C VAL A 57 -12.90 -6.75 -13.54
N TYR A 58 -11.91 -7.64 -13.67
CA TYR A 58 -10.49 -7.26 -13.58
C TYR A 58 -10.00 -6.62 -14.88
N ALA A 59 -10.47 -7.08 -16.05
CA ALA A 59 -10.19 -6.44 -17.33
C ALA A 59 -10.71 -4.99 -17.38
N GLU A 60 -11.90 -4.73 -16.83
CA GLU A 60 -12.47 -3.39 -16.72
C GLU A 60 -11.64 -2.52 -15.77
N ASN A 61 -11.24 -3.06 -14.60
CA ASN A 61 -10.40 -2.35 -13.65
C ASN A 61 -9.03 -1.99 -14.24
N ILE A 62 -8.36 -2.94 -14.92
CA ILE A 62 -7.09 -2.70 -15.60
C ILE A 62 -7.23 -1.55 -16.59
N SER A 63 -8.24 -1.59 -17.46
CA SER A 63 -8.47 -0.57 -18.49
C SER A 63 -8.83 0.80 -17.89
N LYS A 64 -9.59 0.82 -16.79
CA LYS A 64 -10.04 2.05 -16.12
C LYS A 64 -8.89 2.78 -15.44
N TYR A 65 -8.02 2.05 -14.73
CA TYR A 65 -7.01 2.61 -13.84
C TYR A 65 -5.59 2.69 -14.42
N SER A 66 -5.41 2.50 -15.73
CA SER A 66 -4.10 2.60 -16.43
C SER A 66 -3.99 3.77 -17.44
N PRO A 67 -4.26 5.03 -17.04
CA PRO A 67 -4.30 6.16 -17.98
C PRO A 67 -3.00 6.44 -18.74
N TYR A 68 -1.82 6.17 -18.18
CA TYR A 68 -0.52 6.38 -18.84
C TYR A 68 -0.28 5.34 -19.91
N SER A 69 -0.39 4.06 -19.56
CA SER A 69 -0.24 2.95 -20.51
C SER A 69 -1.26 3.06 -21.63
N LEU A 70 -2.51 3.39 -21.29
CA LEU A 70 -3.57 3.61 -22.29
C LEU A 70 -3.28 4.81 -23.19
N SER A 71 -2.77 5.91 -22.64
CA SER A 71 -2.43 7.09 -23.45
C SER A 71 -1.24 6.82 -24.38
N GLY A 72 -0.25 6.04 -23.93
CA GLY A 72 0.86 5.58 -24.77
C GLY A 72 0.39 4.65 -25.89
N LEU A 73 -0.54 3.74 -25.60
CA LEU A 73 -1.15 2.88 -26.63
C LEU A 73 -1.85 3.70 -27.72
N ILE A 74 -2.68 4.68 -27.33
CA ILE A 74 -3.50 5.41 -28.31
C ILE A 74 -2.77 6.57 -28.99
N SER A 75 -1.58 6.96 -28.52
CA SER A 75 -0.80 8.01 -29.20
C SER A 75 -0.33 7.58 -30.59
N ASP A 76 -0.20 6.28 -30.82
CA ASP A 76 0.28 5.73 -32.08
C ASP A 76 -0.86 5.43 -33.07
N ILE A 77 -2.13 5.51 -32.63
CA ILE A 77 -3.29 5.09 -33.40
C ILE A 77 -4.01 6.30 -34.00
N ASP A 78 -4.32 6.21 -35.30
CA ASP A 78 -5.06 7.28 -35.99
C ASP A 78 -6.52 7.35 -35.52
N PHE A 79 -6.93 8.56 -35.15
CA PHE A 79 -8.26 8.82 -34.61
C PHE A 79 -9.36 8.71 -35.68
N SER A 80 -10.51 8.15 -35.28
CA SER A 80 -11.72 8.09 -36.09
C SER A 80 -12.94 8.32 -35.19
N SER A 81 -13.81 9.27 -35.54
CA SER A 81 -14.99 9.61 -34.72
C SER A 81 -16.04 8.50 -34.64
N THR A 82 -16.06 7.57 -35.60
CA THR A 82 -17.09 6.52 -35.70
C THR A 82 -16.54 5.11 -35.53
N GLY A 83 -15.22 4.92 -35.57
CA GLY A 83 -14.59 3.60 -35.60
C GLY A 83 -13.39 3.42 -34.68
N PHE A 84 -13.16 4.32 -33.72
CA PHE A 84 -11.93 4.28 -32.92
C PHE A 84 -11.76 2.97 -32.12
N THR A 85 -12.82 2.45 -31.48
CA THR A 85 -12.77 1.15 -30.77
C THR A 85 -12.24 0.04 -31.68
N ARG A 86 -12.72 -0.02 -32.94
CA ARG A 86 -12.30 -1.01 -33.92
C ARG A 86 -10.84 -0.82 -34.34
N ASN A 87 -10.39 0.43 -34.49
CA ASN A 87 -9.00 0.73 -34.81
C ASN A 87 -8.06 0.27 -33.68
N VAL A 88 -8.43 0.52 -32.41
CA VAL A 88 -7.67 0.07 -31.24
C VAL A 88 -7.64 -1.46 -31.15
N LEU A 89 -8.78 -2.14 -31.32
CA LEU A 89 -8.83 -3.61 -31.36
C LEU A 89 -7.98 -4.19 -32.49
N LYS A 90 -8.04 -3.58 -33.68
CA LYS A 90 -7.20 -3.99 -34.81
C LYS A 90 -5.72 -3.80 -34.46
N PHE A 91 -5.35 -2.69 -33.83
CA PHE A 91 -3.98 -2.43 -33.42
C PHE A 91 -3.48 -3.50 -32.44
N LEU A 92 -4.24 -3.79 -31.37
CA LEU A 92 -3.93 -4.80 -30.35
C LEU A 92 -3.79 -6.23 -30.91
N ARG A 93 -4.47 -6.53 -32.03
CA ARG A 93 -4.34 -7.83 -32.71
C ARG A 93 -2.96 -8.04 -33.34
N TYR A 94 -2.33 -6.97 -33.82
CA TYR A 94 -1.06 -7.03 -34.55
C TYR A 94 0.13 -6.51 -33.75
N HIS A 95 -0.12 -5.81 -32.63
CA HIS A 95 0.91 -5.22 -31.77
C HIS A 95 0.67 -5.70 -30.34
N PRO A 96 1.44 -6.71 -29.87
CA PRO A 96 1.29 -7.19 -28.49
C PRO A 96 1.68 -6.08 -27.51
N ILE A 97 0.83 -5.87 -26.51
CA ILE A 97 1.09 -4.94 -25.41
C ILE A 97 1.70 -5.70 -24.23
N ASN A 98 2.41 -4.98 -23.36
CA ASN A 98 2.85 -5.54 -22.08
C ASN A 98 1.69 -5.45 -21.07
N GLU A 99 0.98 -6.55 -20.85
CA GLU A 99 -0.16 -6.65 -19.93
C GLU A 99 0.24 -6.32 -18.49
N PHE A 100 1.48 -6.63 -18.08
CA PHE A 100 2.00 -6.29 -16.75
C PHE A 100 2.20 -4.78 -16.56
N GLU A 101 2.52 -4.04 -17.62
CA GLU A 101 2.62 -2.56 -17.56
C GLU A 101 1.27 -1.94 -17.20
N PHE A 102 0.21 -2.32 -17.93
CA PHE A 102 -1.16 -1.89 -17.67
C PHE A 102 -1.63 -2.34 -16.29
N PHE A 103 -1.33 -3.58 -15.91
CA PHE A 103 -1.72 -4.13 -14.61
C PHE A 103 -1.10 -3.38 -13.44
N PHE A 104 0.23 -3.21 -13.43
CA PHE A 104 0.93 -2.56 -12.33
C PHE A 104 0.48 -1.12 -12.13
N GLU A 105 0.32 -0.38 -13.23
CA GLU A 105 -0.26 0.95 -13.18
C GLU A 105 -1.69 0.90 -12.59
N SER A 106 -2.52 -0.04 -13.05
CA SER A 106 -3.92 -0.14 -12.62
C SER A 106 -4.12 -0.45 -11.15
N ILE A 107 -3.18 -1.17 -10.52
CA ILE A 107 -3.22 -1.47 -9.09
C ILE A 107 -2.62 -0.35 -8.24
N GLY A 108 -2.16 0.74 -8.88
CA GLY A 108 -1.73 1.98 -8.23
C GLY A 108 -0.22 2.14 -8.08
N ILE A 109 0.62 1.30 -8.71
CA ILE A 109 2.07 1.53 -8.73
C ILE A 109 2.36 2.80 -9.54
N ASP A 110 3.29 3.63 -9.06
CA ASP A 110 3.75 4.81 -9.81
C ASP A 110 4.28 4.35 -11.18
N TYR A 111 3.75 4.94 -12.26
CA TYR A 111 4.13 4.61 -13.64
C TYR A 111 5.65 4.67 -13.86
N LYS A 112 6.37 5.54 -13.14
CA LYS A 112 7.85 5.62 -13.20
C LYS A 112 8.54 4.39 -12.60
N GLU A 113 7.92 3.73 -11.62
CA GLU A 113 8.43 2.52 -10.97
C GLU A 113 8.06 1.24 -11.75
N VAL A 114 7.01 1.26 -12.57
CA VAL A 114 6.47 0.08 -13.29
C VAL A 114 7.57 -0.65 -14.07
N ARG A 115 8.40 0.08 -14.82
CA ARG A 115 9.49 -0.53 -15.63
C ARG A 115 10.46 -1.38 -14.81
N GLY A 116 10.72 -1.00 -13.56
CA GLY A 116 11.61 -1.74 -12.66
C GLY A 116 10.98 -2.98 -12.03
N LEU A 117 9.67 -3.19 -12.22
CA LEU A 117 8.89 -4.30 -11.66
C LEU A 117 8.40 -5.28 -12.71
N LEU A 118 8.58 -4.96 -14.01
CA LEU A 118 8.18 -5.84 -15.10
C LEU A 118 8.91 -7.19 -15.00
N PRO A 119 8.20 -8.32 -15.14
CA PRO A 119 8.86 -9.62 -15.22
C PRO A 119 9.79 -9.66 -16.44
N ALA A 120 10.99 -10.22 -16.27
CA ALA A 120 11.95 -10.34 -17.35
C ALA A 120 11.40 -11.24 -18.46
N ASN A 121 11.42 -10.74 -19.69
CA ASN A 121 10.98 -11.45 -20.90
C ASN A 121 9.53 -11.96 -20.87
N LYS A 122 8.62 -11.31 -20.11
CA LYS A 122 7.19 -11.64 -20.13
C LYS A 122 6.35 -10.42 -20.41
N PHE A 123 5.37 -10.59 -21.29
CA PHE A 123 4.47 -9.54 -21.73
C PHE A 123 3.02 -9.87 -21.38
N PHE A 124 2.70 -11.13 -21.11
CA PHE A 124 1.32 -11.57 -20.95
C PHE A 124 1.06 -12.34 -19.64
N PHE A 125 -0.15 -12.22 -19.09
CA PHE A 125 -0.55 -12.93 -17.88
C PHE A 125 -0.51 -14.46 -18.03
N SER A 126 -0.76 -14.98 -19.23
CA SER A 126 -0.64 -16.42 -19.51
C SER A 126 0.77 -16.99 -19.30
N GLU A 127 1.78 -16.12 -19.22
CA GLU A 127 3.17 -16.51 -18.92
C GLU A 127 3.48 -16.44 -17.40
N ASP A 128 2.65 -15.74 -16.62
CA ASP A 128 2.73 -15.62 -15.16
C ASP A 128 1.42 -15.09 -14.53
N GLU A 129 0.51 -16.00 -14.19
CA GLU A 129 -0.81 -15.64 -13.67
C GLU A 129 -0.76 -15.20 -12.19
N ARG A 130 0.31 -15.56 -11.48
CA ARG A 130 0.43 -15.39 -10.01
C ARG A 130 0.20 -13.95 -9.53
N LEU A 131 0.68 -12.97 -10.30
CA LEU A 131 0.53 -11.55 -9.95
C LEU A 131 -0.93 -11.09 -10.07
N LEU A 132 -1.60 -11.51 -11.15
CA LEU A 132 -3.01 -11.22 -11.35
C LEU A 132 -3.85 -11.94 -10.29
N ASP A 133 -3.59 -13.22 -10.03
CA ASP A 133 -4.29 -14.02 -9.02
C ASP A 133 -4.17 -13.42 -7.62
N ALA A 134 -2.97 -12.98 -7.24
CA ALA A 134 -2.74 -12.32 -5.96
C ALA A 134 -3.55 -11.01 -5.85
N ALA A 135 -3.59 -10.19 -6.89
CA ALA A 135 -4.40 -8.98 -6.89
C ALA A 135 -5.90 -9.27 -6.87
N CYS A 136 -6.36 -10.30 -7.60
CA CYS A 136 -7.74 -10.78 -7.58
C CYS A 136 -8.15 -11.23 -6.18
N ALA A 137 -7.31 -12.03 -5.51
CA ALA A 137 -7.54 -12.48 -4.14
C ALA A 137 -7.63 -11.31 -3.16
N LEU A 138 -6.69 -10.36 -3.23
CA LEU A 138 -6.72 -9.15 -2.40
C LEU A 138 -7.98 -8.31 -2.66
N CYS A 139 -8.38 -8.17 -3.92
CA CYS A 139 -9.64 -7.51 -4.27
C CYS A 139 -10.86 -8.25 -3.68
N GLY A 140 -10.85 -9.59 -3.72
CA GLY A 140 -11.87 -10.45 -3.10
C GLY A 140 -11.95 -10.31 -1.58
N PHE A 141 -10.83 -10.01 -0.90
CA PHE A 141 -10.78 -9.67 0.52
C PHE A 141 -11.22 -8.23 0.83
N GLY A 142 -11.65 -7.45 -0.17
CA GLY A 142 -12.16 -6.08 0.00
C GLY A 142 -11.11 -4.98 -0.12
N PHE A 143 -9.89 -5.29 -0.57
CA PHE A 143 -8.91 -4.25 -0.86
C PHE A 143 -9.27 -3.51 -2.16
N PRO A 144 -9.27 -2.16 -2.18
CA PRO A 144 -9.54 -1.40 -3.41
C PRO A 144 -8.49 -1.67 -4.50
N TRP A 145 -8.93 -2.08 -5.69
CA TRP A 145 -8.06 -2.46 -6.82
C TRP A 145 -6.90 -1.48 -7.05
N ASN A 146 -7.24 -0.19 -7.22
CA ASN A 146 -6.30 0.89 -7.52
C ASN A 146 -5.37 1.30 -6.36
N ARG A 147 -5.34 0.53 -5.27
CA ARG A 147 -4.45 0.73 -4.13
C ARG A 147 -3.69 -0.54 -3.72
N ILE A 148 -3.97 -1.68 -4.37
CA ILE A 148 -3.31 -2.95 -4.06
C ILE A 148 -1.79 -2.84 -4.23
N GLY A 149 -1.36 -2.27 -5.35
CA GLY A 149 0.05 -2.09 -5.69
C GLY A 149 0.78 -1.08 -4.82
N ILE A 150 0.10 -0.03 -4.35
CA ILE A 150 0.66 0.93 -3.39
C ILE A 150 0.96 0.20 -2.07
N LYS A 151 -0.04 -0.49 -1.52
CA LYS A 151 0.12 -1.23 -0.26
C LYS A 151 1.18 -2.31 -0.37
N PHE A 152 1.27 -3.00 -1.51
CA PHE A 152 2.30 -3.99 -1.77
C PHE A 152 3.70 -3.37 -1.92
N SER A 153 3.84 -2.30 -2.70
CA SER A 153 5.11 -1.56 -2.86
C SER A 153 5.59 -0.99 -1.52
N GLU A 154 4.69 -0.46 -0.71
CA GLU A 154 4.98 0.00 0.64
C GLU A 154 5.39 -1.14 1.57
N ALA A 155 4.69 -2.28 1.54
CA ALA A 155 5.10 -3.47 2.26
C ALA A 155 6.49 -3.93 1.82
N CYS A 156 6.77 -4.01 0.52
CA CYS A 156 8.09 -4.34 -0.01
C CYS A 156 9.16 -3.31 0.39
N LYS A 157 8.87 -2.01 0.36
CA LYS A 157 9.78 -0.95 0.82
C LYS A 157 10.06 -1.08 2.32
N MET A 158 9.04 -1.34 3.13
CA MET A 158 9.19 -1.62 4.56
C MET A 158 10.07 -2.85 4.81
N LEU A 159 9.86 -3.92 4.05
CA LEU A 159 10.63 -5.17 4.12
C LEU A 159 12.10 -4.96 3.68
N LYS A 160 12.32 -4.22 2.57
CA LYS A 160 13.67 -3.89 2.05
C LYS A 160 14.46 -3.02 3.01
N VAL A 161 13.84 -1.99 3.60
CA VAL A 161 14.50 -1.08 4.56
C VAL A 161 14.82 -1.80 5.88
N ARG A 162 14.12 -2.90 6.19
CA ARG A 162 14.23 -3.57 7.49
C ARG A 162 14.40 -5.07 7.30
N ALA A 163 15.61 -5.49 6.90
CA ALA A 163 16.00 -6.90 6.78
C ALA A 163 15.65 -7.75 8.01
N LYS A 164 15.62 -7.15 9.21
CA LYS A 164 15.12 -7.79 10.44
C LYS A 164 13.68 -8.30 10.36
N VAL A 165 12.83 -7.75 9.51
CA VAL A 165 11.45 -8.23 9.30
C VAL A 165 11.46 -9.48 8.41
N LEU A 166 12.32 -9.51 7.38
CA LEU A 166 12.48 -10.66 6.49
C LEU A 166 13.06 -11.90 7.20
N ASN A 167 13.89 -11.69 8.22
CA ASN A 167 14.47 -12.77 9.02
C ASN A 167 13.53 -13.32 10.09
N GLN A 168 12.29 -12.84 10.17
CA GLN A 168 11.28 -13.35 11.11
C GLN A 168 10.39 -14.38 10.44
N LYS A 169 9.91 -15.34 11.24
CA LYS A 169 8.97 -16.35 10.76
C LYS A 169 7.61 -15.71 10.42
N PRO A 170 6.91 -16.16 9.36
CA PRO A 170 5.60 -15.60 8.96
C PRO A 170 4.58 -15.55 10.10
N GLU A 171 4.57 -16.57 10.96
CA GLU A 171 3.62 -16.68 12.08
C GLU A 171 3.83 -15.56 13.11
N ILE A 172 5.07 -15.11 13.30
CA ILE A 172 5.40 -13.99 14.20
C ILE A 172 4.88 -12.68 13.61
N LEU A 173 4.96 -12.52 12.29
CA LEU A 173 4.43 -11.33 11.62
C LEU A 173 2.90 -11.30 11.69
N GLU A 174 2.24 -12.43 11.46
CA GLU A 174 0.79 -12.55 11.62
C GLU A 174 0.34 -12.20 13.03
N GLN A 175 1.02 -12.71 14.07
CA GLN A 175 0.72 -12.36 15.46
C GLN A 175 0.85 -10.86 15.73
N LYS A 176 1.85 -10.20 15.14
CA LYS A 176 2.04 -8.75 15.27
C LYS A 176 0.93 -7.96 14.57
N LEU A 177 0.53 -8.38 13.37
CA LEU A 177 -0.57 -7.75 12.63
C LEU A 177 -1.91 -7.96 13.34
N ASN A 178 -2.14 -9.16 13.88
CA ASN A 178 -3.34 -9.48 14.65
C ASN A 178 -3.42 -8.63 15.92
N PHE A 179 -2.31 -8.47 16.65
CA PHE A 179 -2.25 -7.57 17.81
C PHE A 179 -2.57 -6.12 17.43
N LEU A 180 -2.03 -5.65 16.30
CA LEU A 180 -2.24 -4.30 15.81
C LEU A 180 -3.72 -4.03 15.43
N CYS A 181 -4.35 -4.97 14.72
CA CYS A 181 -5.75 -4.81 14.31
C CYS A 181 -6.74 -5.02 15.46
N HIS A 182 -6.51 -6.03 16.32
CA HIS A 182 -7.51 -6.46 17.31
C HIS A 182 -7.28 -5.88 18.71
N GLU A 183 -6.04 -5.91 19.24
CA GLU A 183 -5.76 -5.40 20.59
C GLU A 183 -5.50 -3.89 20.61
N MET A 184 -4.81 -3.37 19.58
CA MET A 184 -4.59 -1.92 19.44
C MET A 184 -5.76 -1.19 18.78
N GLY A 185 -6.62 -1.91 18.04
CA GLY A 185 -7.77 -1.33 17.34
C GLY A 185 -7.38 -0.36 16.22
N VAL A 186 -6.18 -0.48 15.66
CA VAL A 186 -5.69 0.39 14.58
C VAL A 186 -5.64 -0.38 13.25
N SER A 187 -5.92 0.31 12.14
CA SER A 187 -5.81 -0.27 10.79
C SER A 187 -4.35 -0.58 10.44
N LEU A 188 -4.13 -1.51 9.50
CA LEU A 188 -2.83 -1.73 8.86
C LEU A 188 -2.21 -0.46 8.29
N ASP A 189 -3.03 0.55 7.95
CA ASP A 189 -2.55 1.85 7.49
C ASP A 189 -1.68 2.56 8.55
N TYR A 190 -1.77 2.16 9.83
CA TYR A 190 -0.88 2.65 10.90
C TYR A 190 0.60 2.32 10.65
N LEU A 191 0.89 1.25 9.90
CA LEU A 191 2.25 0.86 9.55
C LEU A 191 2.94 1.89 8.63
N HIS A 192 2.20 2.75 7.93
CA HIS A 192 2.78 3.88 7.20
C HIS A 192 3.41 4.93 8.13
N ILE A 193 2.80 5.13 9.31
CA ILE A 193 3.28 6.09 10.30
C ILE A 193 4.45 5.48 11.10
N PHE A 194 4.35 4.19 11.41
CA PHE A 194 5.33 3.50 12.25
C PHE A 194 5.78 2.14 11.67
N PRO A 195 6.53 2.14 10.56
CA PRO A 195 6.97 0.89 9.91
C PRO A 195 7.96 0.09 10.76
N ALA A 196 8.64 0.75 11.70
CA ALA A 196 9.55 0.10 12.65
C ALA A 196 8.80 -0.84 13.62
N PHE A 197 7.48 -0.74 13.72
CA PHE A 197 6.65 -1.61 14.56
C PHE A 197 7.00 -3.09 14.38
N LEU A 198 7.08 -3.55 13.13
CA LEU A 198 7.36 -4.96 12.81
C LEU A 198 8.78 -5.43 13.20
N CYS A 199 9.70 -4.50 13.47
CA CYS A 199 11.06 -4.83 13.93
C CYS A 199 11.17 -5.10 15.42
N PHE A 200 10.21 -4.64 16.23
CA PHE A 200 10.28 -4.83 17.67
C PHE A 200 9.71 -6.19 18.07
N ASN A 201 10.16 -6.72 19.21
CA ASN A 201 9.65 -7.98 19.74
C ASN A 201 8.21 -7.76 20.27
N LEU A 202 7.29 -8.65 19.90
CA LEU A 202 5.88 -8.51 20.26
C LEU A 202 5.66 -8.63 21.77
N GLU A 203 6.15 -9.71 22.39
CA GLU A 203 5.93 -10.02 23.80
C GLU A 203 6.77 -9.15 24.74
N ASN A 204 8.04 -8.95 24.42
CA ASN A 204 8.97 -8.34 25.37
C ASN A 204 8.97 -6.80 25.30
N ARG A 205 8.37 -6.22 24.26
CA ARG A 205 8.48 -4.78 24.01
C ARG A 205 7.20 -4.12 23.56
N ILE A 206 6.54 -4.64 22.53
CA ILE A 206 5.33 -4.00 21.98
C ILE A 206 4.19 -4.10 22.99
N LYS A 207 3.83 -5.31 23.43
CA LYS A 207 2.72 -5.57 24.36
C LYS A 207 2.87 -4.85 25.71
N PRO A 208 3.98 -5.00 26.45
CA PRO A 208 4.23 -4.30 27.71
C PRO A 208 4.04 -2.79 27.60
N ARG A 209 4.71 -2.18 26.62
CA ARG A 209 4.74 -0.73 26.46
C ARG A 209 3.43 -0.17 25.96
N TYR A 210 2.68 -0.92 25.14
CA TYR A 210 1.33 -0.55 24.74
C TYR A 210 0.36 -0.58 25.92
N ARG A 211 0.34 -1.67 26.70
CA ARG A 211 -0.56 -1.79 27.85
C ARG A 211 -0.28 -0.72 28.90
N PHE A 212 0.99 -0.46 29.17
CA PHE A 212 1.39 0.63 30.06
C PHE A 212 1.00 2.01 29.51
N HIS A 213 1.20 2.28 28.21
CA HIS A 213 0.77 3.55 27.60
C HIS A 213 -0.75 3.74 27.64
N ARG A 214 -1.51 2.65 27.42
CA ARG A 214 -2.96 2.65 27.55
C ARG A 214 -3.38 2.98 28.98
N TRP A 215 -2.80 2.31 29.97
CA TRP A 215 -3.03 2.61 31.39
C TRP A 215 -2.68 4.05 31.75
N LEU A 216 -1.55 4.58 31.29
CA LEU A 216 -1.16 5.98 31.49
C LEU A 216 -2.18 6.96 30.89
N THR A 217 -2.74 6.62 29.73
CA THR A 217 -3.74 7.45 29.05
C THR A 217 -5.09 7.40 29.77
N GLU A 218 -5.48 6.23 30.29
CA GLU A 218 -6.72 6.02 31.05
C GLU A 218 -6.66 6.65 32.45
N THR A 219 -5.49 6.66 33.10
CA THR A 219 -5.30 7.26 34.43
C THR A 219 -5.08 8.78 34.40
N GLY A 220 -4.77 9.36 33.23
CA GLY A 220 -4.58 10.80 33.08
C GLY A 220 -3.30 11.36 33.75
N LEU A 221 -2.38 10.50 34.20
CA LEU A 221 -1.17 10.88 34.95
C LEU A 221 -0.09 11.55 34.08
N SER A 222 -0.26 11.60 32.76
CA SER A 222 0.75 12.15 31.86
C SER A 222 0.48 13.63 31.54
N THR A 223 1.45 14.49 31.87
CA THR A 223 1.45 15.92 31.50
C THR A 223 1.76 16.16 30.02
N ARG A 224 2.30 15.16 29.31
CA ARG A 224 2.68 15.23 27.90
C ARG A 224 1.96 14.15 27.08
N ASN A 225 1.51 14.52 25.89
CA ASN A 225 0.92 13.58 24.93
C ASN A 225 2.01 12.79 24.20
N TYR A 226 2.32 11.59 24.69
CA TYR A 226 3.24 10.66 24.01
C TYR A 226 2.48 9.79 23.01
N SER A 227 2.97 9.70 21.78
CA SER A 227 2.47 8.73 20.81
C SER A 227 2.98 7.32 21.15
N ILE A 228 2.14 6.31 20.91
CA ILE A 228 2.54 4.91 21.12
C ILE A 228 3.77 4.53 20.28
N ALA A 229 3.88 5.05 19.06
CA ALA A 229 5.08 4.88 18.22
C ALA A 229 6.35 5.36 18.94
N SER A 230 6.32 6.53 19.58
CA SER A 230 7.46 7.06 20.32
C SER A 230 7.85 6.14 21.47
N ILE A 231 6.88 5.65 22.25
CA ILE A 231 7.12 4.81 23.42
C ILE A 231 7.70 3.45 23.03
N VAL A 232 7.17 2.82 21.99
CA VAL A 232 7.68 1.53 21.50
C VAL A 232 9.09 1.70 20.88
N ALA A 233 9.32 2.80 20.16
CA ALA A 233 10.59 3.06 19.47
C ALA A 233 11.74 3.44 20.40
N THR A 234 11.51 4.11 21.54
CA THR A 234 12.57 4.56 22.44
C THR A 234 13.41 3.41 23.00
N SER A 235 14.73 3.59 23.13
CA SER A 235 15.59 2.60 23.81
C SER A 235 15.13 2.34 25.25
N GLU A 236 15.50 1.19 25.83
CA GLU A 236 15.13 0.85 27.22
C GLU A 236 15.55 1.94 28.20
N LYS A 237 16.82 2.36 28.15
CA LYS A 237 17.35 3.46 28.98
C LYS A 237 16.52 4.74 28.89
N ASN A 238 16.16 5.18 27.68
CA ASN A 238 15.38 6.40 27.49
C ASN A 238 13.91 6.22 27.88
N PHE A 239 13.38 5.02 27.72
CA PHE A 239 12.02 4.69 28.13
C PHE A 239 11.89 4.72 29.66
N ILE A 240 12.81 4.09 30.39
CA ILE A 240 12.85 4.13 31.86
C ILE A 240 13.03 5.56 32.36
N ALA A 241 14.00 6.32 31.82
CA ALA A 241 14.19 7.72 32.17
C ALA A 241 12.93 8.57 31.92
N ARG A 242 12.18 8.26 30.86
CA ARG A 242 10.90 8.92 30.57
C ARG A 242 9.82 8.57 31.61
N ILE A 243 9.71 7.32 32.04
CA ILE A 243 8.74 6.91 33.08
C ILE A 243 9.02 7.65 34.39
N HIS A 244 10.29 7.71 34.81
CA HIS A 244 10.69 8.46 36.01
C HIS A 244 10.33 9.94 35.93
N GLY A 245 10.30 10.53 34.74
CA GLY A 245 9.89 11.92 34.52
C GLY A 245 8.38 12.15 34.40
N ILE A 246 7.55 11.10 34.36
CA ILE A 246 6.08 11.23 34.30
C ILE A 246 5.51 11.31 35.72
N HIS A 247 5.65 10.25 36.51
CA HIS A 247 5.11 10.16 37.87
C HIS A 247 5.75 8.99 38.63
N PRO A 248 6.01 9.09 39.95
CA PRO A 248 6.54 7.97 40.75
C PRO A 248 5.65 6.72 40.70
N ASP A 249 4.33 6.86 40.72
CA ASP A 249 3.40 5.71 40.63
C ASP A 249 3.48 4.98 39.29
N ALA A 250 3.81 5.70 38.21
CA ALA A 250 4.00 5.08 36.89
C ALA A 250 5.24 4.19 36.84
N VAL A 251 6.29 4.53 37.61
CA VAL A 251 7.49 3.70 37.74
C VAL A 251 7.14 2.40 38.46
N LYS A 252 6.44 2.50 39.60
CA LYS A 252 6.03 1.34 40.38
C LYS A 252 5.13 0.40 39.58
N GLU A 253 4.10 0.95 38.94
CA GLU A 253 3.17 0.18 38.12
C GLU A 253 3.87 -0.51 36.94
N TRP A 254 4.84 0.17 36.29
CA TRP A 254 5.64 -0.44 35.22
C TRP A 254 6.36 -1.70 35.69
N TYR A 255 7.11 -1.61 36.79
CA TYR A 255 7.88 -2.75 37.29
C TYR A 255 7.00 -3.89 37.80
N GLU A 256 5.89 -3.58 38.48
CA GLU A 256 5.00 -4.58 39.07
C GLU A 256 4.18 -5.36 38.04
N LYS A 257 3.68 -4.69 36.98
CA LYS A 257 2.67 -5.29 36.09
C LYS A 257 3.08 -5.44 34.63
N TYR A 258 4.08 -4.70 34.17
CA TYR A 258 4.39 -4.60 32.75
C TYR A 258 5.83 -4.97 32.39
N SER A 259 6.79 -4.83 33.31
CA SER A 259 8.16 -5.22 33.05
C SER A 259 8.27 -6.74 32.87
N CYS A 260 8.92 -7.16 31.79
CA CYS A 260 9.12 -8.58 31.50
C CYS A 260 10.29 -9.19 32.31
N SER A 261 11.00 -8.36 33.06
CA SER A 261 12.12 -8.70 33.93
C SER A 261 11.70 -8.44 35.38
N LYS A 262 11.49 -9.51 36.15
CA LYS A 262 11.58 -9.40 37.61
C LYS A 262 12.96 -8.81 37.93
N PRO A 263 13.09 -7.89 38.88
CA PRO A 263 14.41 -7.46 39.32
C PRO A 263 15.18 -8.71 39.77
N ASP A 264 16.41 -8.84 39.29
CA ASP A 264 17.35 -9.84 39.81
C ASP A 264 17.54 -9.54 41.31
N GLU A 265 16.83 -10.29 42.16
CA GLU A 265 17.26 -10.49 43.54
C GLU A 265 18.53 -11.36 43.47
N ASN A 266 19.70 -10.73 43.49
CA ASN A 266 20.91 -11.16 44.20
C ASN A 266 22.12 -10.29 43.82
N SER A 267 22.39 -9.29 44.67
CA SER A 267 23.60 -9.15 45.53
C SER A 267 23.83 -7.71 45.94
#